data_AF-A0A6A4WMJ7-F1
#
_entry.id   AF-A0A6A4WMJ7-F1
#
_cell.length_a   1.000
_cell.length_b   1.000
_cell.length_c   1.000
_cell.angle_alpha   90.00
_cell.angle_beta   90.00
_cell.angle_gamma   90.00
#
_symmetry.space_group_name_H-M   'P 1'
#
loop_
_entity.id
_entity.type
_entity.pdbx_description
1 polymer ?
#
loop_
_entity_poly.entity_id
_entity_poly.type
_entity_poly.pdbx_seq_one_letter_code
_entity_poly.pdbx_strand_id
1 'polypeptide(L)' 'MKCFGAKNNTYHCKIILLDDQELIQEIQDTTLGQELLDNVFRHLNLLETAYFGLRFLHSSNQPSGRELT' A
#
# COMPACT_ATOMS: atom_id res chain seq x y z
N MET A 1 -26.07 4.96 21.88
CA MET A 1 -25.61 4.51 20.57
C MET A 1 -24.19 5.02 20.30
N LYS A 2 -23.16 4.50 20.98
CA LYS A 2 -21.75 4.69 20.64
C LYS A 2 -20.99 3.53 21.24
N CYS A 3 -20.11 2.91 20.47
CA CYS A 3 -18.91 2.14 20.84
C CYS A 3 -18.55 1.18 19.69
N PHE A 4 -18.46 1.69 18.45
CA PHE A 4 -17.51 1.09 17.52
C PHE A 4 -16.15 1.54 18.02
N GLY A 5 -15.51 0.69 18.82
CA GLY A 5 -14.10 0.87 19.15
C GLY A 5 -13.34 0.85 17.84
N ALA A 6 -13.03 2.03 17.31
CA ALA A 6 -12.07 2.21 16.25
C ALA A 6 -10.73 1.74 16.82
N LYS A 7 -10.46 0.44 16.69
CA LYS A 7 -9.13 -0.11 16.93
C LYS A 7 -8.29 0.49 15.83
N ASN A 8 -7.62 1.59 16.14
CA ASN A 8 -6.78 2.35 15.25
C ASN A 8 -5.52 1.51 14.98
N ASN A 9 -5.69 0.43 14.22
CA ASN A 9 -4.64 -0.52 13.93
C ASN A 9 -3.69 0.19 12.97
N THR A 10 -2.48 0.42 13.43
CA THR A 10 -1.39 0.92 12.61
C THR A 10 -0.76 -0.25 11.88
N TYR A 11 -0.63 -0.11 10.57
CA TYR A 11 0.00 -1.07 9.68
C TYR A 11 1.24 -0.43 9.06
N HIS A 12 2.28 -1.23 8.91
CA HIS A 12 3.50 -0.81 8.23
C HIS A 12 3.40 -1.28 6.77
N CYS A 13 3.23 -0.34 5.86
CA CYS A 13 3.21 -0.57 4.43
C CYS A 13 4.61 -0.39 3.86
N LYS A 14 5.19 -1.46 3.30
CA LYS A 14 6.46 -1.37 2.57
C LYS A 14 6.18 -1.09 1.10
N ILE A 15 6.66 0.02 0.61
CA ILE A 15 6.58 0.47 -0.78
C ILE A 15 7.96 0.26 -1.41
N ILE A 16 8.01 -0.45 -2.53
CA ILE A 16 9.23 -0.62 -3.32
C ILE A 16 9.17 0.37 -4.47
N LEU A 17 10.17 1.25 -4.54
CA LEU A 17 10.29 2.26 -5.57
C LEU A 17 10.95 1.69 -6.83
N LEU A 18 10.90 2.47 -7.92
CA LEU A 18 11.46 2.05 -9.21
C LEU A 18 12.99 1.95 -9.21
N ASP A 19 13.66 2.55 -8.22
CA ASP A 19 15.12 2.52 -8.01
C ASP A 19 15.52 1.44 -6.96
N ASP A 20 14.67 0.44 -6.72
CA ASP A 20 14.86 -0.60 -5.69
C ASP A 20 14.91 -0.08 -4.24
N GLN A 21 14.70 1.22 -4.02
CA GLN A 21 14.62 1.80 -2.68
C GLN A 21 13.35 1.34 -1.95
N GLU A 22 13.50 0.94 -0.69
CA GLU A 22 12.38 0.56 0.17
C GLU A 22 11.93 1.74 1.03
N LEU A 23 10.65 2.11 0.91
CA LEU A 23 10.01 3.14 1.71
C LEU A 23 8.97 2.52 2.63
N ILE A 24 9.12 2.72 3.94
CA ILE A 24 8.20 2.20 4.95
C ILE A 24 7.26 3.33 5.38
N GLN A 25 5.95 3.12 5.23
CA GLN A 25 4.90 4.07 5.60
C GLN A 25 3.99 3.47 6.66
N GLU A 26 3.71 4.22 7.71
CA GLU A 26 2.73 3.86 8.72
C GLU A 26 1.35 4.34 8.28
N ILE A 27 0.43 3.41 8.06
CA ILE A 27 -0.95 3.68 7.66
C ILE A 27 -1.91 3.15 8.71
N GLN A 28 -3.11 3.74 8.77
CA GLN A 28 -4.19 3.30 9.63
C GLN A 28 -5.27 2.60 8.78
N ASP A 29 -6.17 1.87 9.41
CA ASP A 29 -7.31 1.24 8.72
C ASP A 29 -8.22 2.28 8.02
N THR A 30 -8.21 3.52 8.51
CA THR A 30 -8.93 4.66 7.92
C THR A 30 -8.14 5.39 6.84
N THR A 31 -6.86 5.09 6.65
CA THR A 31 -6.00 5.78 5.68
C THR A 31 -6.40 5.39 4.27
N LEU A 32 -6.73 6.38 3.44
CA LEU A 32 -7.05 6.17 2.03
C LEU A 32 -5.78 5.92 1.22
N GLY A 33 -5.88 5.10 0.17
CA GLY A 33 -4.76 4.85 -0.74
C GLY A 33 -4.24 6.11 -1.44
N GLN A 34 -5.10 7.11 -1.63
CA GLN A 34 -4.71 8.42 -2.18
C GLN A 34 -3.77 9.17 -1.23
N GLU A 35 -4.05 9.17 0.08
CA GLU A 35 -3.20 9.82 1.09
C GLU A 35 -1.82 9.17 1.14
N LEU A 36 -1.77 7.84 1.07
CA LEU A 36 -0.53 7.09 0.99
C LEU A 36 0.27 7.46 -0.27
N LEU A 37 -0.40 7.50 -1.42
CA LEU A 37 0.21 7.83 -2.69
C LEU A 37 0.75 9.27 -2.73
N ASP A 38 -0.01 10.24 -2.20
CA ASP A 38 0.42 11.64 -2.08
C ASP A 38 1.69 11.76 -1.23
N ASN A 39 1.75 11.02 -0.11
CA ASN A 39 2.92 11.04 0.75
C ASN A 39 4.18 10.50 0.03
N VAL A 40 4.02 9.45 -0.79
CA VAL A 40 5.11 8.92 -1.62
C VAL A 40 5.58 9.93 -2.67
N PHE A 41 4.64 10.57 -3.38
CA PHE A 41 4.97 11.59 -4.38
C PHE A 41 5.65 12.81 -3.78
N ARG A 42 5.20 13.25 -2.60
CA ARG A 42 5.80 14.34 -1.86
C ARG A 42 7.21 13.98 -1.39
N HIS A 43 7.43 12.75 -0.94
CA HIS A 43 8.76 12.28 -0.54
C HIS A 43 9.75 12.27 -1.72
N LEU A 44 9.29 11.88 -2.91
CA LEU A 44 10.08 11.85 -4.13
C LEU A 44 10.14 13.20 -4.86
N ASN A 45 9.41 14.20 -4.37
CA ASN A 45 9.24 15.51 -4.99
C ASN A 45 8.84 15.40 -6.48
N LEU A 46 7.93 14.46 -6.78
CA LEU A 46 7.45 14.17 -8.13
C LEU A 46 6.43 15.22 -8.57
N LEU A 47 6.74 15.92 -9.68
CA LEU A 47 5.82 16.85 -10.34
C LEU A 47 4.78 16.12 -11.21
N GLU A 48 5.17 14.99 -11.80
CA GLU A 48 4.40 14.26 -12.81
C GLU A 48 3.62 13.09 -12.22
N THR A 49 2.83 13.35 -11.17
CA THR A 49 2.09 12.31 -10.41
C THR A 49 1.01 11.59 -11.20
N ALA A 50 0.55 12.16 -12.32
CA ALA A 50 -0.47 11.58 -13.19
C ALA A 50 -0.01 10.31 -13.93
N TYR A 51 1.30 10.08 -14.03
CA TYR A 51 1.87 8.93 -14.74
C TYR A 51 2.29 7.78 -13.81
N PHE A 52 2.33 8.03 -12.51
CA PHE A 52 2.79 7.06 -11.52
C PHE A 52 1.62 6.59 -10.66
N GLY A 53 1.75 5.38 -10.11
CA GLY A 53 0.75 4.79 -9.22
C GLY A 53 1.36 3.68 -8.39
N LEU A 54 0.69 3.31 -7.29
CA LEU A 54 1.09 2.17 -6.47
C LEU A 54 0.34 0.93 -6.92
N ARG A 55 1.07 -0.18 -7.07
CA ARG A 55 0.49 -1.50 -7.31
C ARG A 55 0.71 -2.37 -6.09
N PHE A 56 -0.39 -2.88 -5.53
CA PHE A 56 -0.30 -3.89 -4.49
C PHE A 56 0.11 -5.23 -5.09
N LEU A 57 1.17 -5.83 -4.55
CA LEU A 57 1.56 -7.20 -4.86
C LEU A 57 0.95 -8.10 -3.80
N HIS A 58 -0.12 -8.81 -4.17
CA HIS A 58 -0.67 -9.82 -3.28
C HIS A 58 0.29 -11.02 -3.26
N SER A 59 0.73 -11.43 -2.08
CA SER A 59 1.63 -12.56 -1.86
C SER A 59 1.00 -13.93 -2.17
N SER A 60 -0.21 -13.98 -2.75
CA SER A 60 -0.82 -15.21 -3.22
C SER A 60 -0.19 -15.67 -4.55
N ASN A 61 1.09 -16.03 -4.48
CA ASN A 61 1.68 -16.95 -5.43
C ASN A 61 1.20 -18.38 -5.12
N GLN A 62 -0.13 -18.59 -5.06
CA GLN A 62 -0.67 -19.94 -5.18
C GLN A 62 -0.90 -20.19 -6.66
N PRO A 63 -0.02 -20.94 -7.36
CA PRO A 63 -0.51 -21.72 -8.47
C PRO A 63 -1.55 -22.66 -7.87
N SER A 64 -2.83 -22.30 -8.00
CA SER A 64 -3.93 -23.26 -7.91
C SER A 64 -3.78 -24.17 -9.12
N GLY A 65 -2.74 -25.00 -9.11
CA GLY A 65 -2.54 -26.09 -10.04
C GLY A 65 -3.68 -27.04 -9.82
N ARG A 66 -4.68 -26.93 -10.69
CA ARG A 66 -5.71 -27.94 -10.85
C ARG A 66 -5.00 -29.17 -11.41
N GLU A 67 -4.49 -30.03 -10.56
CA GLU A 67 -4.20 -31.40 -10.97
C GLU A 67 -5.42 -32.24 -10.61
N LEU A 68 -6.27 -32.44 -11.62
CA LEU A 68 -7.26 -33.51 -11.65
C LEU A 68 -6.51 -34.79 -12.03
N THR A 69 -6.35 -35.73 -11.10
CA THR A 69 -6.12 -37.16 -11.39
C THR A 69 -6.74 -37.98 -10.27
#